data_AF-A0A248L5C7-F1
#
_entry.id   AF-A0A248L5C7-F1
#
_cell.length_a   1.000
_cell.length_b   1.000
_cell.length_c   1.000
_cell.angle_alpha   90.00
_cell.angle_beta   90.00
_cell.angle_gamma   90.00
#
_symmetry.space_group_name_H-M   'P 1'
#
loop_
_entity.id
_entity.type
_entity.pdbx_description
1 polymer ?
#
loop_
_entity_poly.entity_id
_entity_poly.type
_entity_poly.pdbx_seq_one_letter_code
_entity_poly.pdbx_strand_id
1 'polypeptide(L)'
;MIFLRQFINYLQTTLVPNRSFLKTRLADVSLYFCGLAWISFWTTVIDSIFIIKTVPFIVWFMLHFIFVAIALLLFLLLMSYLNRWLIDWILKRPWAYRQVFPYTVAANLWSFPVGVLCYQLGFTALGVTLLLVGHFIYSLLPVFSARKRKKNTRPKS
;
A
#
# COMPACT_ATOMS: atom_id res chain seq x y z
N MET A 1 17.24 13.59 11.86
CA MET A 1 16.28 12.99 12.81
C MET A 1 14.81 13.23 12.48
N ILE A 2 14.41 14.37 11.91
CA ILE A 2 13.00 14.68 11.61
C ILE A 2 12.38 13.70 10.59
N PHE A 3 13.07 13.43 9.49
CA PHE A 3 12.57 12.55 8.42
C PHE A 3 12.36 11.10 8.89
N LEU A 4 13.33 10.52 9.59
CA LEU A 4 13.22 9.15 10.10
C LEU A 4 11.99 8.99 11.01
N ARG A 5 11.72 9.99 11.86
CA ARG A 5 10.52 9.99 12.71
C ARG A 5 9.24 10.09 11.88
N GLN A 6 9.22 10.93 10.83
CA GLN A 6 8.08 11.00 9.91
C GLN A 6 7.84 9.67 9.20
N PHE A 7 8.90 9.00 8.76
CA PHE A 7 8.81 7.69 8.13
C PHE A 7 8.30 6.62 9.11
N ILE A 8 8.83 6.56 10.33
CA ILE A 8 8.33 5.64 11.38
C ILE A 8 6.84 5.90 11.67
N ASN A 9 6.44 7.17 11.81
CA ASN A 9 5.04 7.53 12.01
C ASN A 9 4.17 7.12 10.81
N TYR A 10 4.68 7.23 9.59
CA TYR A 10 4.02 6.76 8.38
C TYR A 10 3.84 5.24 8.40
N LEU A 11 4.89 4.47 8.71
CA LEU A 11 4.82 3.02 8.89
C LEU A 11 3.80 2.63 9.97
N GLN A 12 3.81 3.29 11.13
CA GLN A 12 2.88 3.01 12.21
C GLN A 12 1.42 3.33 11.83
N THR A 13 1.21 4.45 11.14
CA THR A 13 -0.13 4.86 10.69
C THR A 13 -0.69 3.88 9.66
N THR A 14 0.17 3.22 8.90
CA THR A 14 -0.24 2.24 7.87
C THR A 14 -0.49 0.83 8.41
N LEU A 15 -0.16 0.53 9.67
CA LEU A 15 -0.38 -0.80 10.24
C LEU A 15 -1.87 -1.15 10.36
N VAL A 16 -2.70 -0.17 10.73
CA VAL A 16 -4.13 -0.38 11.00
C VAL A 16 -4.99 0.51 10.09
N PRO A 17 -5.94 -0.04 9.32
CA PRO A 17 -6.79 0.72 8.42
C PRO A 17 -7.94 1.43 9.16
N ASN A 18 -7.58 2.33 10.07
CA ASN A 18 -8.51 3.15 10.85
C ASN A 18 -8.64 4.57 10.25
N ARG A 19 -9.35 5.47 10.92
CA ARG A 19 -9.54 6.85 10.40
C ARG A 19 -8.23 7.64 10.28
N SER A 20 -7.23 7.40 11.13
CA SER A 20 -5.93 8.06 11.04
C SER A 20 -5.20 7.67 9.76
N PHE A 21 -5.46 6.48 9.22
CA PHE A 21 -4.95 6.03 7.93
C PHE A 21 -5.27 7.01 6.79
N LEU A 22 -6.42 7.70 6.84
CA LEU A 22 -6.79 8.72 5.85
C LEU A 22 -5.80 9.89 5.75
N LYS A 23 -4.95 10.10 6.76
CA LYS A 23 -3.90 11.14 6.72
C LYS A 23 -2.79 10.80 5.73
N THR A 24 -2.60 9.52 5.41
CA THR A 24 -1.56 9.06 4.44
C THR A 24 -1.78 9.63 3.04
N ARG A 25 -3.00 10.05 2.69
CA ARG A 25 -3.31 10.76 1.43
C ARG A 25 -2.59 12.11 1.29
N LEU A 26 -2.07 12.65 2.39
CA LEU A 26 -1.33 13.91 2.46
C LEU A 26 0.17 13.65 2.68
N ALA A 27 0.64 12.41 2.53
CA ALA A 27 2.05 12.11 2.66
C ALA A 27 2.86 12.83 1.58
N ASP A 28 3.99 13.39 1.99
CA ASP A 28 4.94 14.03 1.09
C ASP A 28 5.49 13.04 0.07
N VAL A 29 6.00 13.60 -1.03
CA VAL A 29 6.58 12.85 -2.15
C VAL A 29 7.61 11.83 -1.66
N SER A 30 8.56 12.27 -0.85
CA SER A 30 9.61 11.42 -0.29
C SER A 30 9.06 10.25 0.52
N LEU A 31 7.95 10.43 1.25
CA LEU A 31 7.39 9.39 2.11
C LEU A 31 6.74 8.26 1.31
N TYR A 32 5.95 8.57 0.28
CA TYR A 32 5.34 7.51 -0.53
C TYR A 32 6.36 6.84 -1.47
N PHE A 33 7.41 7.54 -1.90
CA PHE A 33 8.53 6.88 -2.60
C PHE A 33 9.30 5.94 -1.65
N CYS A 34 9.53 6.34 -0.40
CA CYS A 34 10.05 5.42 0.62
C CYS A 34 9.10 4.25 0.86
N GLY A 35 7.78 4.45 0.80
CA GLY A 35 6.81 3.36 0.89
C GLY A 35 6.91 2.37 -0.28
N LEU A 36 7.08 2.87 -1.51
CA LEU A 36 7.31 2.02 -2.69
C LEU A 36 8.63 1.25 -2.58
N ALA A 37 9.70 1.92 -2.16
CA ALA A 37 10.99 1.29 -1.90
C ALA A 37 10.89 0.24 -0.79
N TRP A 38 10.11 0.49 0.27
CA TRP A 38 9.85 -0.45 1.36
C TRP A 38 9.16 -1.73 0.86
N ILE A 39 8.08 -1.59 0.09
CA ILE A 39 7.37 -2.75 -0.48
C ILE A 39 8.31 -3.54 -1.40
N SER A 40 9.04 -2.83 -2.28
CA SER A 40 9.98 -3.44 -3.23
C SER A 40 11.11 -4.18 -2.51
N PHE A 41 11.67 -3.57 -1.46
CA PHE A 41 12.72 -4.14 -0.65
C PHE A 41 12.26 -5.44 0.01
N TRP A 42 11.13 -5.41 0.73
CA TRP A 42 10.64 -6.62 1.41
C TRP A 42 10.24 -7.72 0.45
N THR A 43 9.62 -7.37 -0.69
CA THR A 43 9.32 -8.34 -1.76
C THR A 43 10.60 -9.00 -2.27
N THR A 44 11.64 -8.21 -2.54
CA THR A 44 12.94 -8.72 -3.00
C THR A 44 13.62 -9.58 -1.95
N VAL A 45 13.58 -9.18 -0.67
CA VAL A 45 14.12 -9.96 0.45
C VAL A 45 13.40 -11.30 0.55
N ILE A 46 12.07 -11.32 0.47
CA ILE A 46 11.28 -12.55 0.51
C ILE A 46 11.69 -13.45 -0.67
N ASP A 47 11.64 -12.94 -1.91
CA ASP A 47 12.00 -13.70 -3.11
C ASP A 47 13.45 -14.23 -3.04
N SER A 48 14.36 -13.47 -2.41
CA SER A 48 15.74 -13.88 -2.22
C SER A 48 15.92 -15.12 -1.35
N ILE A 49 14.92 -15.49 -0.55
CA ILE A 49 14.98 -16.70 0.28
C ILE A 49 14.54 -17.92 -0.53
N PHE A 50 13.55 -17.78 -1.40
CA PHE A 50 12.89 -18.91 -2.08
C PHE A 50 13.42 -19.17 -3.49
N ILE A 51 13.89 -18.15 -4.21
CA ILE A 51 14.32 -18.28 -5.61
C ILE A 51 15.77 -18.77 -5.68
N ILE A 52 15.99 -19.84 -6.46
CA ILE A 52 17.33 -20.33 -6.81
C ILE A 52 18.00 -19.31 -7.74
N LYS A 53 19.22 -18.90 -7.41
CA LYS A 53 19.95 -17.84 -8.11
C LYS A 53 21.08 -18.44 -8.93
N THR A 54 21.18 -18.05 -10.19
CA THR A 54 22.25 -18.45 -11.11
C THR A 54 23.38 -17.43 -11.20
N VAL A 55 23.18 -16.24 -10.62
CA VAL A 55 24.08 -15.08 -10.63
C VAL A 55 24.46 -14.66 -9.20
N PRO A 56 25.56 -13.90 -9.00
CA PRO A 56 25.98 -13.43 -7.69
C PRO A 56 24.85 -12.67 -6.97
N PHE A 57 24.70 -12.95 -5.66
CA PHE A 57 23.59 -12.46 -4.85
C PHE A 57 23.39 -10.94 -4.95
N ILE A 58 24.46 -10.15 -4.85
CA ILE A 58 24.39 -8.69 -4.87
C ILE A 58 23.83 -8.16 -6.21
N VAL A 59 24.31 -8.72 -7.32
CA VAL A 59 23.88 -8.33 -8.67
C VAL A 59 22.42 -8.75 -8.89
N TRP A 60 22.08 -9.99 -8.51
CA TRP A 60 20.71 -10.48 -8.57
C TRP A 60 19.76 -9.61 -7.76
N PHE A 61 20.13 -9.27 -6.52
CA PHE A 61 19.30 -8.49 -5.62
C PHE A 61 19.04 -7.08 -6.15
N MET A 62 20.06 -6.40 -6.69
CA MET A 62 19.89 -5.07 -7.29
C MET A 62 18.97 -5.10 -8.52
N LEU A 63 19.21 -6.03 -9.45
CA LEU A 63 18.40 -6.16 -10.66
C LEU A 63 16.95 -6.53 -10.33
N HIS A 64 16.75 -7.51 -9.43
CA HIS A 64 15.43 -7.94 -9.00
C HIS A 64 14.68 -6.83 -8.27
N PHE A 65 15.36 -6.09 -7.38
CA PHE A 65 14.77 -4.93 -6.72
C PHE A 65 14.28 -3.87 -7.71
N ILE A 66 15.10 -3.52 -8.71
CA ILE A 66 14.72 -2.53 -9.74
C ILE A 66 13.51 -3.03 -10.52
N PHE A 67 13.53 -4.30 -10.95
CA PHE A 67 12.42 -4.90 -11.70
C PHE A 67 11.12 -4.90 -10.88
N VAL A 68 11.20 -5.37 -9.64
CA VAL A 68 10.07 -5.39 -8.69
C VAL A 68 9.56 -3.97 -8.44
N ALA A 69 10.42 -2.98 -8.27
CA ALA A 69 10.03 -1.58 -8.06
C ALA A 69 9.26 -1.01 -9.26
N ILE A 70 9.69 -1.30 -10.49
CA ILE A 70 9.00 -0.87 -11.71
C ILE A 70 7.63 -1.56 -11.82
N ALA A 71 7.58 -2.88 -11.63
CA ALA A 71 6.34 -3.64 -11.67
C ALA A 71 5.34 -3.16 -10.59
N LEU A 72 5.83 -2.91 -9.37
CA LEU A 72 5.05 -2.34 -8.28
C LEU A 72 4.55 -0.94 -8.61
N LEU A 73 5.37 -0.08 -9.23
CA LEU A 73 4.93 1.24 -9.64
C LEU A 73 3.75 1.15 -10.60
N LEU A 74 3.84 0.30 -11.63
CA LEU A 74 2.75 0.07 -12.58
C LEU A 74 1.49 -0.48 -11.89
N PHE A 75 1.66 -1.46 -11.00
CA PHE A 75 0.57 -2.02 -10.20
C PHE A 75 -0.10 -0.96 -9.32
N LEU A 76 0.69 -0.13 -8.61
CA LEU A 76 0.18 0.92 -7.73
C LEU A 76 -0.48 2.06 -8.52
N LEU A 77 0.01 2.37 -9.72
CA LEU A 77 -0.65 3.30 -10.65
C LEU A 77 -2.04 2.77 -11.01
N LEU A 78 -2.14 1.51 -11.45
CA LEU A 78 -3.42 0.87 -11.77
C LEU A 78 -4.38 0.87 -10.57
N MET A 79 -3.89 0.45 -9.40
CA MET A 79 -4.68 0.42 -8.17
C MET A 79 -5.08 1.83 -7.71
N SER A 80 -4.29 2.86 -8.02
CA SER A 80 -4.63 4.25 -7.71
C SER A 80 -5.80 4.75 -8.55
N TYR A 81 -5.85 4.38 -9.83
CA TYR A 81 -7.01 4.68 -10.68
C TYR A 81 -8.26 3.96 -10.19
N LEU A 82 -8.14 2.67 -9.84
CA LEU A 82 -9.25 1.90 -9.27
C LEU A 82 -9.74 2.51 -7.95
N ASN A 83 -8.82 2.83 -7.04
CA ASN A 83 -9.15 3.47 -5.76
C ASN A 83 -9.82 4.82 -5.94
N ARG A 84 -9.37 5.62 -6.90
CA ARG A 84 -10.02 6.91 -7.20
C ARG A 84 -11.48 6.68 -7.56
N TRP A 85 -11.73 5.77 -8.50
CA TRP A 85 -13.09 5.43 -8.92
C TRP A 85 -13.95 4.91 -7.75
N LEU A 86 -13.43 4.02 -6.91
CA LEU A 86 -14.13 3.51 -5.73
C LEU A 86 -14.40 4.58 -4.67
N ILE A 87 -13.43 5.44 -4.40
CA ILE A 87 -13.56 6.53 -3.41
C ILE A 87 -14.60 7.54 -3.88
N ASP A 88 -14.65 7.85 -5.18
CA ASP A 88 -15.62 8.76 -5.78
C ASP A 88 -17.05 8.23 -5.65
N TRP A 89 -17.24 6.90 -5.64
CA TRP A 89 -18.53 6.27 -5.36
C TRP A 89 -18.95 6.39 -3.88
N ILE A 90 -17.98 6.41 -2.96
CA ILE A 90 -18.25 6.43 -1.51
C ILE A 90 -18.38 7.87 -1.00
N LEU A 91 -17.56 8.80 -1.48
CA LEU A 91 -17.47 10.18 -1.02
C LEU A 91 -18.09 11.15 -2.02
N LYS A 92 -18.88 12.10 -1.52
CA LYS A 92 -19.48 13.17 -2.34
C LYS A 92 -18.47 14.13 -2.98
N ARG A 93 -17.23 14.16 -2.49
CA ARG A 93 -16.16 15.02 -3.02
C ARG A 93 -14.99 14.12 -3.43
N PRO A 94 -14.68 14.04 -4.74
CA PRO A 94 -13.62 13.19 -5.23
C PRO A 94 -12.26 13.67 -4.72
N TRP A 95 -11.32 12.74 -4.53
CA TRP A 95 -9.95 13.10 -4.19
C TRP A 95 -9.14 13.35 -5.45
N ALA A 96 -8.24 14.33 -5.38
CA ALA A 96 -7.30 14.56 -6.46
C ALA A 96 -6.32 13.38 -6.57
N TYR A 97 -5.85 13.07 -7.78
CA TYR A 97 -4.92 11.95 -8.00
C TYR A 97 -3.67 12.02 -7.11
N ARG A 98 -3.13 13.23 -6.91
CA ARG A 98 -2.01 13.51 -5.98
C ARG A 98 -2.23 13.06 -4.54
N GLN A 99 -3.49 12.84 -4.13
CA GLN A 99 -3.86 12.31 -2.81
C GLN A 99 -4.16 10.81 -2.85
N VAL A 100 -4.71 10.31 -3.97
CA VAL A 100 -5.07 8.90 -4.13
C VAL A 100 -3.83 8.01 -4.28
N PHE A 101 -2.82 8.49 -5.01
CA PHE A 101 -1.57 7.74 -5.19
C PHE A 101 -0.85 7.44 -3.86
N PRO A 102 -0.48 8.43 -3.01
CA PRO A 102 0.18 8.13 -1.73
C PRO A 102 -0.67 7.28 -0.79
N TYR A 103 -2.00 7.45 -0.84
CA TYR A 103 -2.94 6.62 -0.11
C TYR A 103 -2.93 5.16 -0.57
N THR A 104 -2.83 4.94 -1.88
CA THR A 104 -2.75 3.60 -2.49
C THR A 104 -1.43 2.91 -2.15
N VAL A 105 -0.31 3.63 -2.16
CA VAL A 105 0.98 3.09 -1.69
C VAL A 105 0.86 2.63 -0.23
N ALA A 106 0.31 3.49 0.63
CA ALA A 106 0.06 3.17 2.03
C ALA A 106 -0.83 1.92 2.21
N ALA A 107 -1.84 1.74 1.36
CA ALA A 107 -2.77 0.60 1.45
C ALA A 107 -2.14 -0.74 1.05
N ASN A 108 -1.02 -0.71 0.35
CA ASN A 108 -0.27 -1.89 -0.07
C ASN A 108 1.00 -2.12 0.76
N LEU A 109 1.29 -1.23 1.71
CA LEU A 109 2.58 -1.21 2.40
C LEU A 109 2.91 -2.52 3.10
N TRP A 110 1.90 -3.15 3.71
CA TRP A 110 2.01 -4.39 4.46
C TRP A 110 1.31 -5.57 3.80
N SER A 111 0.14 -5.33 3.21
CA SER A 111 -0.61 -6.38 2.50
C SER A 111 0.18 -6.95 1.33
N PHE A 112 0.97 -6.14 0.63
CA PHE A 112 1.74 -6.60 -0.52
C PHE A 112 2.88 -7.54 -0.11
N PRO A 113 3.84 -7.16 0.76
CA PRO A 113 4.90 -8.09 1.19
C PRO A 113 4.36 -9.35 1.88
N VAL A 114 3.30 -9.23 2.70
CA VAL A 114 2.69 -10.39 3.35
C VAL A 114 2.04 -11.33 2.34
N GLY A 115 1.35 -10.79 1.32
CA GLY A 115 0.77 -11.59 0.25
C GLY A 115 1.83 -12.34 -0.56
N VAL A 116 2.96 -11.68 -0.88
CA VAL A 116 4.11 -12.33 -1.53
C VAL A 116 4.70 -13.43 -0.65
N LEU A 117 4.87 -13.19 0.65
CA LEU A 117 5.37 -14.21 1.57
C LEU A 117 4.46 -15.45 1.59
N CYS A 118 3.15 -15.26 1.72
CA CYS A 118 2.18 -16.36 1.67
C CYS A 118 2.23 -17.11 0.34
N TYR A 119 2.38 -16.40 -0.78
CA TYR A 119 2.54 -17.00 -2.10
C TYR A 119 3.79 -17.88 -2.17
N GLN A 120 4.94 -17.35 -1.72
CA GLN A 120 6.22 -18.08 -1.74
C GLN A 120 6.24 -19.29 -0.79
N LEU A 121 5.46 -19.26 0.29
CA LEU A 121 5.27 -20.40 1.20
C LEU A 121 4.36 -21.52 0.62
N GLY A 122 3.88 -21.38 -0.62
CA GLY A 122 3.02 -22.37 -1.28
C GLY A 122 1.51 -22.14 -1.06
N PHE A 123 1.12 -21.12 -0.29
CA PHE A 123 -0.28 -20.74 -0.10
C PHE A 123 -0.75 -19.78 -1.21
N THR A 124 -0.63 -20.19 -2.46
CA THR A 124 -0.85 -19.34 -3.65
C THR A 124 -2.19 -18.60 -3.63
N ALA A 125 -3.30 -19.31 -3.41
CA ALA A 125 -4.63 -18.70 -3.38
C ALA A 125 -4.78 -17.68 -2.25
N LEU A 126 -4.22 -17.97 -1.07
CA LEU A 126 -4.25 -17.08 0.07
C LEU A 126 -3.35 -15.85 -0.16
N GLY A 127 -2.18 -16.03 -0.75
CA GLY A 127 -1.27 -14.93 -1.13
C GLY A 127 -1.95 -13.95 -2.08
N VAL A 128 -2.54 -14.44 -3.17
CA VAL A 128 -3.29 -13.61 -4.13
C VAL A 128 -4.49 -12.93 -3.45
N THR A 129 -5.20 -13.66 -2.59
CA THR A 129 -6.33 -13.10 -1.83
C THR A 129 -5.86 -11.96 -0.92
N LEU A 130 -4.74 -12.11 -0.21
CA LEU A 130 -4.18 -11.05 0.64
C LEU A 130 -3.73 -9.83 -0.15
N LEU A 131 -3.14 -10.02 -1.34
CA LEU A 131 -2.77 -8.92 -2.23
C LEU A 131 -4.00 -8.10 -2.64
N LEU A 132 -5.06 -8.76 -3.09
CA LEU A 132 -6.26 -8.10 -3.60
C LEU A 132 -7.19 -7.62 -2.48
N VAL A 133 -7.60 -8.51 -1.59
CA VAL A 133 -8.54 -8.21 -0.51
C VAL A 133 -7.88 -7.31 0.53
N GLY A 134 -6.60 -7.53 0.84
CA GLY A 134 -5.85 -6.63 1.72
C GLY A 134 -5.82 -5.21 1.18
N HIS A 135 -5.59 -5.04 -0.12
CA HIS A 135 -5.68 -3.73 -0.77
C HIS A 135 -7.06 -3.07 -0.56
N PHE A 136 -8.16 -3.79 -0.79
CA PHE A 136 -9.51 -3.25 -0.63
C PHE A 136 -9.87 -2.94 0.83
N ILE A 137 -9.45 -3.80 1.77
CA ILE A 137 -9.63 -3.57 3.20
C ILE A 137 -8.96 -2.27 3.61
N TYR A 138 -7.68 -2.10 3.26
CA TYR A 138 -6.91 -0.93 3.66
C TYR A 138 -7.33 0.35 2.94
N SER A 139 -7.77 0.26 1.69
CA SER A 139 -8.25 1.43 0.94
C SER A 139 -9.65 1.86 1.39
N LEU A 140 -10.59 0.94 1.59
CA LEU A 140 -12.00 1.28 1.75
C LEU A 140 -12.47 1.40 3.21
N LEU A 141 -11.99 0.56 4.14
CA LEU A 141 -12.43 0.61 5.55
C LEU A 141 -12.27 2.01 6.17
N PRO A 142 -11.12 2.69 6.02
CA PRO A 142 -10.95 4.05 6.55
C PRO A 142 -11.99 5.02 5.99
N VAL A 143 -12.30 4.91 4.70
CA VAL A 143 -13.23 5.79 3.98
C VAL A 143 -14.66 5.58 4.48
N PHE A 144 -15.09 4.31 4.60
CA PHE A 144 -16.40 3.97 5.16
C PHE A 144 -16.55 4.43 6.61
N SER A 145 -15.51 4.28 7.44
CA SER A 145 -15.52 4.74 8.83
C SER A 145 -15.75 6.25 8.92
N ALA A 146 -15.12 7.04 8.03
CA ALA A 146 -15.31 8.48 7.98
C ALA A 146 -16.72 8.88 7.51
N ARG A 147 -17.32 8.13 6.56
CA ARG A 147 -18.69 8.38 6.10
C ARG A 147 -19.73 8.10 7.18
N LYS A 148 -19.61 6.99 7.91
CA LYS A 148 -20.55 6.60 8.99
C LYS A 148 -20.59 7.66 10.09
N ARG A 149 -19.43 8.16 10.56
CA ARG A 149 -19.39 9.20 11.60
C ARG A 149 -20.08 10.50 11.16
N LYS A 150 -19.87 10.94 9.91
CA LYS A 150 -20.51 12.15 9.37
C LYS A 150 -22.04 12.02 9.30
N LYS A 151 -22.56 10.80 9.12
CA LYS A 151 -24.01 10.52 9.17
C LYS A 151 -24.56 10.64 10.60
N ASN A 152 -23.82 10.17 11.60
CA ASN A 152 -24.25 10.22 13.00
C ASN A 152 -24.16 11.62 13.63
N THR A 153 -23.27 12.49 13.16
CA THR A 153 -23.12 13.86 13.68
C THR A 153 -24.02 14.89 12.99
N ARG A 154 -24.80 14.50 11.98
CA ARG A 154 -25.83 15.38 11.40
C ARG A 154 -27.12 15.17 12.20
N PRO A 155 -27.71 16.22 12.81
CA PRO A 155 -29.04 16.08 13.39
C PRO A 155 -30.00 15.59 12.30
N LYS A 156 -30.83 14.62 12.63
CA LYS A 156 -31.98 14.25 11.78
C LYS A 156 -32.92 15.45 11.82
N SER A 157 -32.97 16.22 10.73
CA SER A 157 -34.02 17.21 10.48
C SER A 157 -35.31 16.50 10.10
#